data_AF-A0A1C6AUQ9-F1
#
_entry.id   AF-A0A1C6AUQ9-F1
#
_cell.length_a   1.000
_cell.length_b   1.000
_cell.length_c   1.000
_cell.angle_alpha   90.00
_cell.angle_beta   90.00
_cell.angle_gamma   90.00
#
_symmetry.space_group_name_H-M   'P 1'
#
loop_
_entity.id
_entity.type
_entity.pdbx_description
1 polymer ?
#
loop_
_entity_poly.entity_id
_entity_poly.type
_entity_poly.pdbx_seq_one_letter_code
_entity_poly.pdbx_strand_id
1 'polypeptide(L)'
;MNMKRWTALFLTLVCILGLAGCDNRTMNYIIENEPSITGTVEEVRDNAIIIYINTQGYPNGASCKVSLDVENKDSYTDISVGDEIVVYYNGEIAESDPLQINTVYGITLKTPANQDAE
;
A
#
# COMPACT_ATOMS: atom_id res chain seq x y z
N MET A 1 -4.15 50.92 -13.26
CA MET A 1 -4.11 49.71 -12.40
C MET A 1 -2.66 49.25 -12.33
N ASN A 2 -2.03 49.30 -11.15
CA ASN A 2 -0.59 49.16 -10.99
C ASN A 2 -0.09 47.73 -11.32
N MET A 3 0.76 47.60 -12.34
CA MET A 3 1.32 46.34 -12.86
C MET A 3 2.11 45.51 -11.82
N LYS A 4 2.46 46.11 -10.68
CA LYS A 4 3.16 45.47 -9.55
C LYS A 4 2.23 44.75 -8.55
N ARG A 5 0.92 45.06 -8.56
CA ARG A 5 -0.08 44.35 -7.74
C ARG A 5 -0.54 43.05 -8.41
N TRP A 6 -0.33 42.91 -9.72
CA TRP A 6 -0.70 41.71 -10.46
C TRP A 6 0.30 40.56 -10.27
N THR A 7 1.59 40.85 -10.18
CA THR A 7 2.63 39.82 -9.96
C THR A 7 2.48 39.12 -8.61
N ALA A 8 2.04 39.85 -7.57
CA ALA A 8 1.76 39.26 -6.26
C ALA A 8 0.54 38.32 -6.27
N LEU A 9 -0.50 38.65 -7.06
CA LEU A 9 -1.71 37.83 -7.20
C LEU A 9 -1.45 36.49 -7.90
N PHE A 10 -0.57 36.48 -8.90
CA PHE A 10 -0.18 35.24 -9.58
C PHE A 10 0.65 34.31 -8.68
N LEU A 11 1.54 34.86 -7.83
CA LEU A 11 2.37 34.07 -6.93
C LEU A 11 1.55 33.39 -5.82
N THR A 12 0.52 34.08 -5.30
CA THR A 12 -0.41 33.47 -4.32
C THR A 12 -1.31 32.39 -4.93
N LEU A 13 -1.66 32.49 -6.22
CA LEU A 13 -2.55 31.54 -6.90
C LEU A 13 -1.86 30.18 -7.14
N VAL A 14 -0.55 30.18 -7.41
CA VAL A 14 0.25 28.95 -7.58
C VAL A 14 0.39 28.18 -6.25
N CYS A 15 0.46 28.87 -5.11
CA CYS A 15 0.57 28.23 -3.80
C CYS A 15 -0.70 27.47 -3.37
N ILE A 16 -1.88 27.87 -3.85
CA ILE A 16 -3.15 27.22 -3.49
C ILE A 16 -3.33 25.91 -4.28
N LEU A 17 -2.72 25.79 -5.46
CA LEU A 17 -2.79 24.61 -6.32
C LEU A 17 -1.82 23.48 -5.91
N GLY A 18 -0.81 23.78 -5.09
CA GLY A 18 0.13 22.77 -4.58
C GLY A 18 -0.37 21.93 -3.39
N LEU A 19 -1.59 22.18 -2.91
CA LEU A 19 -2.16 21.52 -1.72
C LEU A 19 -3.20 20.43 -2.05
N ALA A 20 -3.53 20.22 -3.33
CA ALA A 20 -4.44 19.15 -3.75
C ALA A 20 -3.62 17.93 -4.17
N GLY A 21 -3.15 17.18 -3.17
CA GLY A 21 -2.44 15.92 -3.37
C GLY A 21 -2.46 15.03 -2.14
N CYS A 22 -3.53 15.06 -1.34
CA CYS A 22 -3.83 13.88 -0.52
C CYS A 22 -4.46 12.87 -1.46
N ASP A 23 -3.75 11.80 -1.80
CA ASP A 23 -4.32 10.64 -2.49
C ASP A 23 -5.38 10.01 -1.58
N ASN A 24 -6.59 10.57 -1.65
CA ASN A 24 -7.72 10.20 -0.81
C ASN A 24 -8.47 9.00 -1.40
N ARG A 25 -7.73 8.07 -2.02
CA ARG A 25 -8.31 6.83 -2.56
C ARG A 25 -8.84 6.04 -1.39
N THR A 26 -10.15 5.80 -1.37
CA THR A 26 -10.77 5.02 -0.30
C THR A 26 -10.35 3.56 -0.41
N MET A 27 -10.37 2.84 0.71
CA MET A 27 -10.08 1.40 0.70
C MET A 27 -11.01 0.64 -0.26
N ASN A 28 -12.30 1.01 -0.32
CA ASN A 28 -13.25 0.40 -1.27
C ASN A 28 -12.82 0.60 -2.73
N TYR A 29 -12.35 1.80 -3.10
CA TYR A 29 -11.85 2.05 -4.44
C TYR A 29 -10.64 1.17 -4.77
N ILE A 30 -9.71 1.04 -3.82
CA ILE A 30 -8.51 0.21 -3.96
C ILE A 30 -8.89 -1.26 -4.16
N ILE A 31 -9.79 -1.78 -3.33
CA ILE A 31 -10.25 -3.18 -3.41
C ILE A 31 -10.88 -3.49 -4.77
N GLU A 32 -11.64 -2.55 -5.33
CA GLU A 32 -12.38 -2.75 -6.58
C GLU A 32 -11.51 -2.60 -7.84
N ASN A 33 -10.42 -1.82 -7.79
CA ASN A 33 -9.74 -1.35 -8.99
C ASN A 33 -8.24 -1.68 -9.06
N GLU A 34 -7.59 -1.97 -7.94
CA GLU A 34 -6.15 -2.16 -7.90
C GLU A 34 -5.76 -3.65 -7.92
N PRO A 35 -4.63 -4.00 -8.54
CA PRO A 35 -4.14 -5.37 -8.51
C PRO A 35 -3.75 -5.76 -7.08
N SER A 36 -3.90 -7.04 -6.77
CA SER A 36 -3.66 -7.55 -5.43
C SER A 36 -2.97 -8.90 -5.43
N ILE A 37 -2.32 -9.19 -4.31
CA ILE A 37 -1.73 -10.49 -4.02
C ILE A 37 -2.11 -10.92 -2.61
N THR A 38 -2.32 -12.22 -2.43
CA THR A 38 -2.63 -12.84 -1.14
C THR A 38 -1.41 -13.60 -0.66
N GLY A 39 -1.10 -13.48 0.62
CA GLY A 39 0.00 -14.22 1.22
C GLY A 39 -0.13 -14.33 2.74
N THR A 40 0.59 -15.31 3.29
CA THR A 40 0.70 -15.52 4.73
C THR A 40 1.93 -14.79 5.26
N VAL A 41 1.78 -14.04 6.34
CA VAL A 41 2.89 -13.31 6.96
C VAL A 41 3.86 -14.27 7.63
N GLU A 42 5.12 -14.28 7.18
CA GLU A 42 6.22 -15.07 7.75
C GLU A 42 7.05 -14.26 8.76
N GLU A 43 7.21 -12.95 8.52
CA GLU A 43 8.02 -12.07 9.37
C GLU A 43 7.45 -10.64 9.38
N VAL A 44 7.48 -10.00 10.55
CA VAL A 44 7.12 -8.58 10.73
C VAL A 44 8.37 -7.79 11.14
N ARG A 45 8.64 -6.69 10.44
CA ARG A 45 9.74 -5.76 10.71
C ARG A 45 9.17 -4.34 10.81
N ASP A 46 9.99 -3.39 11.26
CA ASP A 46 9.55 -2.01 11.53
C ASP A 46 8.85 -1.33 10.33
N ASN A 47 9.37 -1.50 9.11
CA ASN A 47 8.88 -0.82 7.90
C ASN A 47 8.49 -1.78 6.77
N ALA A 48 8.48 -3.08 7.02
CA ALA A 48 8.19 -4.09 6.01
C ALA A 48 7.73 -5.40 6.65
N ILE A 49 7.07 -6.23 5.87
CA ILE A 49 6.76 -7.62 6.22
C ILE A 49 7.33 -8.56 5.17
N ILE A 50 7.60 -9.79 5.55
CA ILE A 50 7.84 -10.89 4.61
C ILE A 50 6.59 -11.74 4.57
N ILE A 51 6.08 -11.99 3.36
CA ILE A 51 4.94 -12.88 3.11
C ILE A 51 5.35 -14.05 2.24
N TYR A 52 4.75 -15.21 2.49
CA TYR A 52 4.71 -16.33 1.55
C TYR A 52 3.49 -16.18 0.65
N ILE A 53 3.70 -16.09 -0.65
CA ILE A 53 2.64 -15.79 -1.62
C ILE A 53 1.79 -17.02 -1.91
N ASN A 54 0.47 -16.88 -1.74
CA ASN A 54 -0.54 -17.93 -1.95
C ASN A 54 -1.47 -17.65 -3.15
N THR A 55 -1.31 -16.53 -3.86
CA THR A 55 -2.10 -16.21 -5.06
C THR A 55 -1.87 -17.23 -6.17
N GLN A 56 -2.92 -17.59 -6.92
CA GLN A 56 -2.77 -18.44 -8.11
C GLN A 56 -2.02 -17.72 -9.23
N GLY A 57 -1.09 -18.40 -9.90
CA GLY A 57 -0.25 -17.84 -10.96
C GLY A 57 1.09 -17.31 -10.44
N TYR A 58 1.88 -16.63 -11.28
CA TYR A 58 3.13 -16.04 -10.80
C TYR A 58 2.82 -14.84 -9.87
N PRO A 59 3.54 -14.65 -8.75
CA PRO A 59 4.64 -15.47 -8.20
C PRO A 59 4.22 -16.37 -7.01
N ASN A 60 3.29 -17.31 -7.20
CA ASN A 60 2.90 -18.31 -6.19
C ASN A 60 4.11 -19.06 -5.63
N GLY A 61 4.13 -19.24 -4.31
CA GLY A 61 5.15 -20.01 -3.60
C GLY A 61 6.48 -19.29 -3.40
N ALA A 62 6.54 -17.99 -3.69
CA ALA A 62 7.71 -17.17 -3.42
C ALA A 62 7.53 -16.36 -2.13
N SER A 63 8.63 -16.15 -1.40
CA SER A 63 8.68 -15.14 -0.35
C SER A 63 8.82 -13.75 -0.96
N CYS A 64 8.09 -12.78 -0.41
CA CYS A 64 8.08 -11.41 -0.89
C CYS A 64 8.12 -10.43 0.29
N LYS A 65 9.02 -9.47 0.21
CA LYS A 65 9.11 -8.34 1.11
C LYS A 65 8.15 -7.24 0.63
N VAL A 66 7.22 -6.87 1.50
CA VAL A 66 6.20 -5.85 1.23
C VAL A 66 6.46 -4.65 2.13
N SER A 67 6.47 -3.45 1.53
CA SER A 67 6.56 -2.19 2.27
C SER A 67 5.35 -1.97 3.18
N LEU A 68 5.58 -1.49 4.41
CA LEU A 68 4.51 -1.00 5.29
C LEU A 68 4.24 0.50 5.13
N ASP A 69 4.97 1.19 4.23
CA ASP A 69 4.66 2.57 3.84
C ASP A 69 3.44 2.58 2.90
N VAL A 70 2.26 2.36 3.50
CA VAL A 70 0.98 2.27 2.80
C VAL A 70 0.40 3.66 2.52
N GLU A 71 -0.12 3.84 1.30
CA GLU A 71 -0.77 5.09 0.90
C GLU A 71 -2.06 5.33 1.69
N ASN A 72 -2.95 4.34 1.73
CA ASN A 72 -4.22 4.45 2.46
C ASN A 72 -4.04 4.18 3.97
N LYS A 73 -4.44 5.15 4.80
CA LYS A 73 -4.29 5.09 6.27
C LYS A 73 -5.35 4.24 6.99
N ASP A 74 -6.40 3.82 6.29
CA ASP A 74 -7.38 2.85 6.79
C ASP A 74 -6.91 1.39 6.57
N SER A 75 -5.68 1.18 6.10
CA SER A 75 -5.09 -0.14 5.93
C SER A 75 -4.98 -0.90 7.25
N TYR A 76 -5.09 -2.22 7.17
CA TYR A 76 -4.78 -3.11 8.27
C TYR A 76 -3.28 -3.03 8.60
N THR A 77 -2.97 -2.58 9.82
CA THR A 77 -1.58 -2.34 10.27
C THR A 77 -1.20 -3.17 11.50
N ASP A 78 -2.16 -3.76 12.21
CA ASP A 78 -1.94 -4.65 13.36
C ASP A 78 -1.55 -6.07 12.90
N ILE A 79 -0.55 -6.17 12.02
CA ILE A 79 -0.17 -7.40 11.33
C ILE A 79 0.60 -8.34 12.28
N SER A 80 0.17 -9.60 12.32
CA SER A 80 0.84 -10.67 13.07
C SER A 80 1.38 -11.76 12.16
N VAL A 81 2.46 -12.42 12.59
CA VAL A 81 2.96 -13.63 11.91
C VAL A 81 1.86 -14.69 11.89
N GLY A 82 1.63 -15.28 10.71
CA GLY A 82 0.56 -16.24 10.47
C GLY A 82 -0.73 -15.64 9.90
N ASP A 83 -0.90 -14.31 9.91
CA ASP A 83 -2.05 -13.68 9.26
C ASP A 83 -1.99 -13.95 7.74
N GLU A 84 -3.11 -14.36 7.16
CA GLU A 84 -3.33 -14.29 5.72
C GLU A 84 -3.86 -12.90 5.38
N ILE A 85 -3.14 -12.17 4.55
CA ILE A 85 -3.46 -10.80 4.15
C ILE A 85 -3.60 -10.67 2.64
N VAL A 86 -4.29 -9.62 2.21
CA VAL A 86 -4.33 -9.18 0.81
C VAL A 86 -3.61 -7.83 0.71
N VAL A 87 -2.62 -7.78 -0.16
CA VAL A 87 -1.81 -6.58 -0.43
C VAL A 87 -2.22 -6.02 -1.77
N TYR A 88 -2.69 -4.77 -1.79
CA TYR A 88 -3.04 -4.02 -2.99
C TYR A 88 -1.88 -3.10 -3.37
N TYR A 89 -1.43 -3.16 -4.61
CA TYR A 89 -0.17 -2.56 -5.05
C TYR A 89 -0.26 -2.05 -6.48
N ASN A 90 0.82 -1.48 -7.01
CA ASN A 90 0.86 -0.91 -8.35
C ASN A 90 1.01 -1.93 -9.50
N GLY A 91 1.00 -3.23 -9.21
CA GLY A 91 1.21 -4.30 -10.19
C GLY A 91 2.68 -4.61 -10.48
N GLU A 92 3.63 -3.89 -9.86
CA GLU A 92 5.06 -4.13 -10.05
C GLU A 92 5.64 -4.96 -8.90
N ILE A 93 6.37 -6.01 -9.26
CA ILE A 93 7.14 -6.83 -8.33
C ILE A 93 8.61 -6.77 -8.78
N ALA A 94 9.48 -6.25 -7.91
CA ALA A 94 10.89 -6.18 -8.20
C ALA A 94 11.54 -7.57 -8.04
N GLU A 95 12.14 -8.06 -9.12
CA GLU A 95 12.88 -9.33 -9.16
C GLU A 95 14.14 -9.22 -8.29
N SER A 96 14.06 -9.77 -7.08
CA SER A 96 15.12 -9.82 -6.07
C SER A 96 14.94 -11.05 -5.19
N ASP A 97 15.86 -11.31 -4.26
CA ASP A 97 15.78 -12.42 -3.32
C ASP A 97 15.76 -11.89 -1.86
N PRO A 98 14.60 -11.86 -1.17
CA PRO A 98 13.26 -12.21 -1.68
C PRO A 98 12.70 -11.18 -2.67
N LEU A 99 11.60 -11.51 -3.35
CA LEU A 99 10.86 -10.57 -4.22
C LEU A 99 10.44 -9.33 -3.43
N GLN A 100 10.18 -8.22 -4.11
CA GLN A 100 9.85 -6.96 -3.44
C GLN A 100 8.64 -6.24 -4.04
N ILE A 101 7.71 -5.83 -3.18
CA ILE A 101 6.63 -4.89 -3.48
C ILE A 101 6.91 -3.61 -2.67
N ASN A 102 7.27 -2.54 -3.39
CA ASN A 102 7.67 -1.27 -2.77
C ASN A 102 6.51 -0.27 -2.69
N THR A 103 5.58 -0.31 -3.65
CA THR A 103 4.43 0.60 -3.74
C THR A 103 3.18 -0.14 -3.27
N VAL A 104 2.67 0.22 -2.09
CA VAL A 104 1.50 -0.44 -1.50
C VAL A 104 0.37 0.57 -1.30
N TYR A 105 -0.76 0.33 -1.96
CA TYR A 105 -1.94 1.16 -1.85
C TYR A 105 -2.72 0.86 -0.58
N GLY A 106 -2.82 -0.42 -0.22
CA GLY A 106 -3.44 -0.82 1.03
C GLY A 106 -3.26 -2.29 1.36
N ILE A 107 -3.55 -2.63 2.60
CA ILE A 107 -3.50 -4.01 3.11
C ILE A 107 -4.82 -4.30 3.82
N THR A 108 -5.38 -5.48 3.60
CA THR A 108 -6.53 -5.99 4.34
C THR A 108 -6.22 -7.36 4.95
N LEU A 109 -6.82 -7.63 6.11
CA LEU A 109 -6.78 -8.95 6.73
C LEU A 109 -7.80 -9.86 6.05
N LYS A 110 -7.37 -11.04 5.63
CA LYS A 110 -8.24 -12.09 5.10
C LYS A 110 -8.54 -13.16 6.16
N THR A 111 -7.52 -13.63 6.87
CA THR A 111 -7.67 -14.65 7.91
C THR A 111 -6.63 -14.42 9.01
N PRO A 112 -7.03 -14.25 10.29
CA PRO A 112 -6.06 -14.06 11.37
C PRO A 112 -5.32 -15.36 11.70
N ALA A 113 -4.09 -15.25 12.23
CA ALA A 113 -3.22 -16.37 12.55
C ALA A 113 -3.80 -17.42 13.54
N ASN A 114 -4.86 -17.07 14.30
CA ASN A 114 -5.27 -17.81 15.49
C ASN A 114 -6.74 -18.29 15.45
N GLN A 115 -7.19 -18.87 14.33
CA GLN A 115 -8.56 -19.37 14.18
C GLN A 115 -8.84 -20.72 14.88
N ASP A 116 -7.86 -21.33 15.54
CA ASP A 116 -8.02 -22.63 16.23
C ASP A 116 -8.35 -22.52 17.73
N ALA A 117 -8.85 -21.36 18.19
CA ALA A 117 -9.24 -21.13 19.58
C ALA A 117 -10.72 -20.73 19.73
N GLU A 118 -11.64 -21.58 19.26
CA GLU A 118 -13.01 -21.63 19.79
C GLU A 118 -13.56 -23.06 19.82
#